data_AF-B7PI83-F1
#
_entry.id   AF-B7PI83-F1
#
_cell.length_a   1.000
_cell.length_b   1.000
_cell.length_c   1.000
_cell.angle_alpha   90.00
_cell.angle_beta   90.00
_cell.angle_gamma   90.00
#
_symmetry.space_group_name_H-M   'P 1'
#
loop_
_entity.id
_entity.type
_entity.pdbx_description
1 polymer ?
#
loop_
_entity_poly.entity_id
_entity_poly.type
_entity_poly.pdbx_seq_one_letter_code
_entity_poly.pdbx_strand_id
1 'polypeptide(L)'
;MQVSQHDRKYIWENCVSVVPSLKDGKVVQDWVGLRPFRQPIRVEAELLGFAPNQCKVVHNYGHGAHGVNTSWGTAMDATHLVESLLQDSLTAPVAKL
;
A
#
# COMPACT_ATOMS: atom_id res chain seq x y z
N MET A 1 -2.03 12.13 15.70
CA MET A 1 -3.38 11.50 15.66
C MET A 1 -3.72 11.06 17.08
N GLN A 2 -4.94 11.31 17.54
CA GLN A 2 -5.41 10.92 18.88
C GLN A 2 -6.67 10.07 18.75
N VAL A 3 -6.92 9.22 19.74
CA VAL A 3 -8.12 8.38 19.78
C VAL A 3 -9.33 9.25 20.10
N SER A 4 -10.36 9.19 19.26
CA SER A 4 -11.65 9.84 19.50
C SER A 4 -12.45 9.04 20.53
N GLN A 5 -12.86 9.69 21.63
CA GLN A 5 -13.70 9.04 22.65
C GLN A 5 -15.09 8.68 22.13
N HIS A 6 -15.61 9.47 21.18
CA HIS A 6 -16.86 9.17 20.50
C HIS A 6 -16.76 7.86 19.71
N ASP A 7 -15.74 7.73 18.85
CA ASP A 7 -15.56 6.55 18.01
C ASP A 7 -15.25 5.31 18.85
N ARG A 8 -14.43 5.47 19.90
CA ARG A 8 -14.12 4.40 20.85
C ARG A 8 -15.39 3.82 21.48
N LYS A 9 -16.27 4.69 22.00
CA LYS A 9 -17.54 4.26 22.60
C LYS A 9 -18.44 3.58 21.57
N TYR A 10 -18.59 4.20 20.39
CA TYR A 10 -19.41 3.67 19.31
C TYR A 10 -18.96 2.28 18.83
N ILE A 11 -17.65 2.08 18.60
CA ILE A 11 -17.09 0.78 18.19
C ILE A 11 -17.33 -0.27 19.27
N TRP A 12 -17.04 0.05 20.53
CA TRP A 12 -17.21 -0.89 21.65
C TRP A 12 -18.66 -1.36 21.80
N GLU A 13 -19.61 -0.42 21.86
CA GLU A 13 -21.03 -0.73 22.04
C GLU A 13 -21.58 -1.60 20.90
N ASN A 14 -21.18 -1.31 19.65
CA ASN A 14 -21.58 -2.12 18.50
C ASN A 14 -20.92 -3.50 18.48
N CYS A 15 -19.63 -3.62 18.83
CA CYS A 15 -18.98 -4.93 18.88
C CYS A 15 -19.57 -5.81 19.98
N VAL A 16 -19.88 -5.25 21.17
CA VAL A 16 -20.50 -5.99 22.27
C VAL A 16 -21.94 -6.40 21.93
N SER A 17 -22.70 -5.58 21.20
CA SER A 17 -24.06 -5.96 20.79
C SER A 17 -24.07 -7.17 19.83
N VAL A 18 -23.06 -7.28 18.96
CA VAL A 18 -22.89 -8.41 18.03
C VAL A 18 -22.28 -9.62 18.73
N VAL A 19 -21.32 -9.41 19.64
CA VAL A 19 -20.61 -10.48 20.37
C VAL A 19 -20.65 -10.18 21.87
N PRO A 20 -21.73 -10.57 22.59
CA PRO A 20 -21.94 -10.17 23.98
C PRO A 20 -20.85 -10.61 24.97
N SER A 21 -20.14 -11.71 24.70
CA SER A 21 -19.03 -12.16 25.55
C SER A 21 -17.83 -11.22 25.55
N LEU A 22 -17.72 -10.27 24.60
CA LEU A 22 -16.66 -9.27 24.58
C LEU A 22 -16.73 -8.30 25.76
N LYS A 23 -17.90 -8.12 26.39
CA LYS A 23 -18.09 -7.21 27.52
C LYS A 23 -17.14 -7.49 28.69
N ASP A 24 -16.77 -8.75 28.87
CA ASP A 24 -15.91 -9.24 29.95
C ASP A 24 -14.41 -9.26 29.55
N GLY A 25 -14.11 -8.88 28.29
CA GLY A 25 -12.76 -8.84 27.75
C GLY A 25 -11.95 -7.65 28.26
N LYS A 26 -10.67 -7.88 28.56
CA LYS A 26 -9.73 -6.82 28.92
C LYS A 26 -9.29 -6.05 27.66
N VAL A 27 -9.58 -4.75 27.62
CA VAL A 27 -9.03 -3.85 26.60
C VAL A 27 -7.52 -3.73 26.78
N VAL A 28 -6.76 -4.07 25.74
CA VAL A 28 -5.28 -4.00 25.76
C VAL A 28 -4.80 -2.60 25.39
N GLN A 29 -5.31 -2.04 24.29
CA GLN A 29 -4.95 -0.71 23.78
C GLN A 29 -5.98 -0.22 22.76
N ASP A 30 -6.01 1.10 22.56
CA ASP A 30 -6.72 1.74 21.45
C ASP A 30 -5.69 2.31 20.46
N TRP A 31 -5.90 2.12 19.16
CA TRP A 31 -4.98 2.60 18.13
C TRP A 31 -5.73 3.19 16.93
N VAL A 32 -5.13 4.19 16.30
CA VAL A 32 -5.63 4.91 15.12
C VAL A 32 -4.56 4.95 14.04
N GLY A 33 -5.00 4.91 12.78
CA GLY A 33 -4.13 5.02 11.62
C GLY A 33 -4.89 5.51 10.39
N LEU A 34 -4.16 6.07 9.42
CA LEU A 34 -4.70 6.53 8.14
C LEU A 34 -4.43 5.47 7.08
N ARG A 35 -5.49 5.01 6.42
CA ARG A 35 -5.37 4.07 5.30
C ARG A 35 -4.90 4.85 4.05
N PRO A 36 -3.82 4.44 3.37
CA PRO A 36 -3.31 5.15 2.20
C PRO A 36 -4.14 4.81 0.95
N PHE A 37 -5.34 5.37 0.84
CA PHE A 37 -6.28 5.07 -0.25
C PHE A 37 -6.01 5.90 -1.51
N ARG A 38 -6.04 5.23 -2.67
CA ARG A 38 -6.10 5.84 -4.01
C ARG A 38 -6.95 4.95 -4.91
N GLN A 39 -7.67 5.55 -5.85
CA GLN A 39 -8.41 4.82 -6.89
C GLN A 39 -8.00 5.33 -8.28
N PRO A 40 -7.40 4.48 -9.15
CA PRO A 40 -6.99 3.10 -8.88
C PRO A 40 -5.76 3.01 -7.95
N ILE A 41 -5.46 1.80 -7.44
CA ILE A 41 -4.15 1.51 -6.81
C ILE A 41 -3.05 1.82 -7.84
N ARG A 42 -1.92 2.39 -7.40
CA ARG A 42 -0.80 2.72 -8.28
C ARG A 42 0.22 1.58 -8.28
N VAL A 43 0.22 0.78 -9.34
CA VAL A 43 1.30 -0.17 -9.68
C VAL A 43 1.78 0.15 -11.09
N GLU A 44 2.84 0.95 -11.18
CA GLU A 44 3.23 1.61 -12.44
C GLU A 44 4.75 1.82 -12.48
N ALA A 45 5.36 1.77 -13.67
CA ALA A 45 6.75 2.18 -13.91
C ALA A 45 6.82 3.62 -14.42
N GLU A 46 7.83 4.38 -13.98
CA GLU A 46 8.05 5.77 -14.38
C GLU A 46 9.55 6.07 -14.47
N LEU A 47 9.97 6.80 -15.52
CA LEU A 47 11.31 7.35 -15.64
C LEU A 47 11.29 8.82 -15.18
N LEU A 48 12.00 9.12 -14.10
CA LEU A 48 12.12 10.47 -13.57
C LEU A 48 13.43 11.12 -13.99
N GLY A 49 13.39 12.42 -14.27
CA GLY A 49 14.56 13.21 -14.66
C GLY A 49 14.79 13.29 -16.18
N PHE A 50 15.90 13.91 -16.57
CA PHE A 50 16.29 14.13 -17.95
C PHE A 50 17.67 13.51 -18.22
N ALA A 51 17.95 13.15 -19.46
CA ALA A 51 19.25 12.59 -19.83
C ALA A 51 20.41 13.54 -19.45
N PRO A 52 21.55 13.02 -18.95
CA PRO A 52 21.86 11.60 -18.76
C PRO A 52 21.37 11.00 -17.42
N ASN A 53 20.82 11.80 -16.52
CA ASN A 53 20.51 11.41 -15.13
C ASN A 53 19.03 10.99 -14.98
N GLN A 54 18.65 9.88 -15.61
CA GLN A 54 17.31 9.30 -15.43
C GLN A 54 17.29 8.30 -14.26
N CYS A 55 16.22 8.33 -13.48
CA CYS A 55 15.94 7.40 -12.39
C CYS A 55 14.74 6.52 -12.76
N LYS A 56 14.90 5.20 -12.63
CA LYS A 56 13.83 4.21 -12.82
C LYS A 56 13.05 4.06 -11.51
N VAL A 57 11.75 4.32 -11.53
CA VAL A 57 10.88 4.22 -10.35
C VAL A 57 9.74 3.25 -10.63
N VAL A 58 9.49 2.32 -9.71
CA VAL A 58 8.28 1.50 -9.68
C VAL A 58 7.44 1.92 -8.49
N HIS A 59 6.25 2.42 -8.77
CA HIS A 59 5.26 2.79 -7.77
C HIS A 59 4.48 1.56 -7.34
N ASN A 60 4.25 1.40 -6.03
CA ASN A 60 3.37 0.37 -5.48
C ASN A 60 2.66 0.90 -4.22
N TYR A 61 1.65 1.75 -4.40
CA TYR A 61 0.93 2.40 -3.30
C TYR A 61 -0.56 2.64 -3.60
N GLY A 62 -1.32 3.09 -2.58
CA GLY A 62 -2.73 3.44 -2.75
C GLY A 62 -3.72 2.36 -2.34
N HIS A 63 -3.25 1.32 -1.63
CA HIS A 63 -4.03 0.12 -1.32
C HIS A 63 -5.18 0.31 -0.31
N GLY A 64 -5.29 1.46 0.35
CA GLY A 64 -6.40 1.75 1.27
C GLY A 64 -6.59 0.69 2.36
N ALA A 65 -7.81 0.17 2.49
CA ALA A 65 -8.17 -0.86 3.47
C ALA A 65 -7.77 -2.29 3.06
N HIS A 66 -7.32 -2.48 1.82
CA HIS A 66 -7.13 -3.81 1.23
C HIS A 66 -5.64 -4.20 1.10
N GLY A 67 -4.71 -3.37 1.57
CA GLY A 67 -3.28 -3.57 1.37
C GLY A 67 -2.74 -4.91 1.84
N VAL A 68 -3.25 -5.47 2.94
CA VAL A 68 -2.84 -6.81 3.39
C VAL A 68 -3.34 -7.89 2.42
N ASN A 69 -4.62 -7.82 2.02
CA ASN A 69 -5.23 -8.80 1.13
C ASN A 69 -4.59 -8.79 -0.28
N THR A 70 -4.27 -7.61 -0.81
CA THR A 70 -3.71 -7.47 -2.16
C THR A 70 -2.18 -7.50 -2.20
N SER A 71 -1.51 -7.58 -1.05
CA SER A 71 -0.05 -7.40 -0.91
C SER A 71 0.76 -8.29 -1.86
N TRP A 72 0.47 -9.59 -1.89
CA TRP A 72 1.22 -10.53 -2.73
C TRP A 72 1.04 -10.25 -4.21
N GLY A 73 -0.20 -10.02 -4.66
CA GLY A 73 -0.49 -9.72 -6.06
C GLY A 73 0.23 -8.46 -6.54
N THR A 74 0.10 -7.35 -5.79
CA THR A 74 0.74 -6.09 -6.19
C THR A 74 2.26 -6.12 -6.03
N ALA A 75 2.80 -6.94 -5.11
CA ALA A 75 4.24 -7.18 -5.03
C ALA A 75 4.77 -7.95 -6.26
N MET A 76 4.03 -8.96 -6.73
CA MET A 76 4.39 -9.69 -7.96
C MET A 76 4.35 -8.76 -9.18
N ASP A 77 3.28 -7.99 -9.35
CA ASP A 77 3.14 -7.04 -10.46
C ASP A 77 4.25 -5.99 -10.45
N ALA A 78 4.55 -5.41 -9.27
CA ALA A 78 5.66 -4.47 -9.13
C ALA A 78 7.02 -5.12 -9.43
N THR A 79 7.23 -6.39 -9.05
CA THR A 79 8.47 -7.12 -9.34
C THR A 79 8.64 -7.33 -10.84
N HIS A 80 7.58 -7.72 -11.56
CA HIS A 80 7.64 -7.84 -13.03
C HIS A 80 8.00 -6.51 -13.71
N LEU A 81 7.50 -5.39 -13.20
CA LEU A 81 7.88 -4.06 -13.70
C LEU A 81 9.37 -3.76 -13.45
N VAL A 82 9.89 -4.11 -12.26
CA VAL A 82 11.31 -3.96 -11.94
C VAL A 82 12.17 -4.80 -12.88
N GLU A 83 11.82 -6.09 -13.07
CA GLU A 83 12.55 -6.99 -13.97
C GLU A 83 12.57 -6.46 -15.41
N SER A 84 11.42 -6.00 -15.91
CA SER A 84 11.32 -5.41 -17.25
C SER A 84 12.27 -4.21 -17.41
N LEU A 85 12.24 -3.28 -16.44
CA LEU A 85 13.11 -2.11 -16.44
C LEU A 85 14.60 -2.47 -16.33
N LEU A 86 14.96 -3.54 -15.63
CA LEU A 86 16.35 -4.00 -15.55
C LEU A 86 16.82 -4.68 -16.85
N GLN A 87 15.93 -5.41 -17.54
CA GLN A 87 16.21 -6.03 -18.83
C GLN A 87 16.35 -5.01 -19.96
N ASP A 88 15.59 -3.92 -19.94
CA ASP A 88 15.73 -2.82 -20.91
C ASP A 88 17.14 -2.19 -20.89
N SER A 89 17.87 -2.28 -19.77
CA SER A 89 19.30 -1.89 -19.69
C SER A 89 20.28 -2.90 -20.31
N LEU A 90 19.87 -4.14 -20.55
CA LEU A 90 20.68 -5.21 -21.16
C LEU A 90 20.49 -5.28 -22.68
N THR A 91 19.47 -4.62 -23.22
CA THR A 91 19.20 -4.50 -24.66
C THR A 91 19.42 -3.08 -25.16
N ALA A 92 20.50 -2.41 -24.73
CA ALA A 92 21.04 -1.30 -25.50
C ALA A 92 21.98 -1.88 -26.56
N PRO A 93 21.62 -1.92 -27.86
CA PRO A 93 22.62 -2.09 -28.89
C PRO A 93 23.52 -0.86 -28.87
N VAL A 94 24.82 -1.13 -28.92
CA VAL A 94 25.88 -0.20 -29.34
C VAL A 94 25.36 0.74 -30.44
N ALA A 95 25.66 2.03 -30.28
CA ALA A 95 25.46 3.05 -31.29
C ALA A 95 25.69 2.52 -32.70
N LYS A 96 24.71 2.67 -33.59
CA LYS A 96 24.94 2.67 -35.04
C LYS A 96 24.08 3.74 -35.73
N LEU A 97 24.83 4.75 -36.17
CA LEU A 97 24.60 5.80 -37.17
C LEU A 97 23.59 6.91 -36.81
#